data_AF-A0A365P3M0-F1
#
_entry.id   AF-A0A365P3M0-F1
#
_cell.length_a   1.000
_cell.length_b   1.000
_cell.length_c   1.000
_cell.angle_alpha   90.00
_cell.angle_beta   90.00
_cell.angle_gamma   90.00
#
_symmetry.space_group_name_H-M   'P 1'
#
loop_
_entity.id
_entity.type
_entity.pdbx_description
1 polymer ?
#
loop_
_entity_poly.entity_id
_entity_poly.type
_entity_poly.pdbx_seq_one_letter_code
_entity_poly.pdbx_strand_id
1 'polypeptide(L)'
;MFPLDNEFVFLYCCFLVAILYFGIQTQITKRQFYKFNLVILLIYTSWFLYMFLDVNNFSGGGSLPMLLYPLFVLFVHLAIYGLFELIFYFKKK
;
A
#
# COMPACT_ATOMS: atom_id res chain seq x y z
N MET A 1 -5.53 -14.33 -14.52
CA MET A 1 -5.45 -13.41 -15.68
C MET A 1 -5.31 -12.01 -15.09
N PHE A 2 -4.36 -11.20 -15.53
CA PHE A 2 -4.22 -9.83 -15.01
C PHE A 2 -5.46 -9.03 -15.43
N PRO A 3 -6.27 -8.52 -14.50
CA PRO A 3 -7.38 -7.65 -14.86
C PRO A 3 -6.82 -6.33 -15.40
N LEU A 4 -7.24 -5.97 -16.61
CA LEU A 4 -6.78 -4.79 -17.37
C LEU A 4 -7.84 -3.69 -17.43
N ASP A 5 -8.97 -3.86 -16.74
CA ASP A 5 -10.00 -2.83 -16.67
C ASP A 5 -9.44 -1.56 -16.02
N ASN A 6 -9.98 -0.40 -16.43
CA ASN A 6 -9.46 0.92 -16.06
C ASN A 6 -9.30 1.09 -14.53
N GLU A 7 -10.16 0.45 -13.74
CA GLU A 7 -10.12 0.48 -12.28
C GLU A 7 -8.87 -0.20 -11.71
N PHE A 8 -8.44 -1.31 -12.32
CA PHE A 8 -7.24 -2.06 -11.94
C PHE A 8 -5.96 -1.37 -12.44
N VAL A 9 -6.01 -0.74 -13.62
CA VAL A 9 -4.89 0.06 -14.14
C VAL A 9 -4.54 1.21 -13.18
N PHE A 10 -5.55 1.88 -12.62
CA PHE A 10 -5.33 2.92 -11.61
C PHE A 10 -4.63 2.37 -10.36
N LEU A 11 -5.06 1.20 -9.86
CA LEU A 11 -4.35 0.51 -8.77
C LEU A 11 -2.89 0.22 -9.13
N TYR A 12 -2.62 -0.34 -10.31
CA TYR A 12 -1.24 -0.64 -10.69
C TYR A 12 -0.38 0.62 -10.77
N CYS A 13 -0.92 1.73 -11.29
CA CYS A 13 -0.22 3.01 -11.28
C CYS A 13 0.10 3.49 -9.86
N CYS A 14 -0.85 3.44 -8.92
CA CYS A 14 -0.59 3.79 -7.52
C CYS A 14 0.51 2.91 -6.89
N PHE A 15 0.50 1.61 -7.18
CA PHE A 15 1.51 0.68 -6.68
C PHE A 15 2.90 0.96 -7.27
N LEU A 16 2.96 1.24 -8.57
CA LEU A 16 4.21 1.56 -9.27
C LEU A 16 4.79 2.89 -8.76
N VAL A 17 3.95 3.89 -8.51
CA VAL A 17 4.36 5.16 -7.87
C VAL A 17 4.89 4.91 -6.46
N ALA A 18 4.22 4.08 -5.65
CA ALA A 18 4.68 3.74 -4.30
C ALA A 18 6.06 3.06 -4.33
N ILE A 19 6.29 2.12 -5.26
CA ILE A 19 7.58 1.43 -5.43
C ILE A 19 8.66 2.39 -5.92
N LEU A 20 8.38 3.23 -6.92
CA LEU A 20 9.34 4.22 -7.41
C LEU A 20 9.72 5.20 -6.31
N TYR A 21 8.75 5.66 -5.52
CA TYR A 21 8.99 6.51 -4.36
C TYR A 21 9.85 5.78 -3.33
N PHE A 22 9.62 4.48 -3.10
CA PHE A 22 10.45 3.65 -2.23
C PHE A 22 11.90 3.53 -2.70
N GLY A 23 12.13 3.36 -4.01
CA GLY A 23 13.46 3.23 -4.60
C GLY A 23 14.27 4.54 -4.60
N ILE A 24 13.64 5.65 -4.99
CA ILE A 24 14.30 6.96 -5.13
C ILE A 24 14.70 7.55 -3.77
N GLN A 25 13.91 7.30 -2.74
CA GLN A 25 14.00 8.06 -1.49
C GLN A 25 14.76 7.37 -0.35
N THR A 26 15.54 6.31 -0.63
CA THR A 26 16.39 5.63 0.37
C THR A 26 17.44 6.55 1.03
N GLN A 27 17.57 7.81 0.57
CA GLN A 27 18.51 8.80 1.08
C GLN A 27 17.91 10.01 1.83
N ILE A 28 16.58 10.18 1.92
CA ILE A 28 15.96 11.34 2.60
C ILE A 28 15.23 10.91 3.89
N THR A 29 15.20 11.82 4.87
CA THR A 29 14.71 11.61 6.25
C THR A 29 13.58 10.57 6.41
N LYS A 30 13.91 9.48 7.12
CA LYS A 30 13.08 8.27 7.29
C LYS A 30 11.63 8.53 7.71
N ARG A 31 11.34 9.62 8.43
CA ARG A 31 10.02 9.91 9.02
C ARG A 31 9.02 10.55 8.05
N GLN A 32 9.46 11.45 7.16
CA GLN A 32 8.56 12.08 6.19
C GLN A 32 8.17 11.09 5.08
N PHE A 33 9.13 10.28 4.65
CA PHE A 33 8.92 9.20 3.70
C PHE A 33 7.83 8.21 4.16
N TYR A 34 7.87 7.81 5.44
CA TYR A 34 6.87 6.92 6.01
C TYR A 34 5.46 7.52 5.99
N LYS A 35 5.32 8.82 6.27
CA LYS A 35 4.03 9.51 6.21
C LYS A 35 3.47 9.56 4.78
N PHE A 36 4.31 9.87 3.80
CA PHE A 36 3.91 9.90 2.39
C PHE A 36 3.49 8.51 1.89
N ASN A 37 4.27 7.47 2.20
CA ASN A 37 3.90 6.10 1.83
C ASN A 37 2.60 5.67 2.49
N LEU A 38 2.38 6.01 3.76
CA LEU A 38 1.13 5.73 4.45
C LEU A 38 -0.07 6.35 3.73
N VAL A 39 0.05 7.61 3.27
CA VAL A 39 -1.02 8.29 2.52
C VAL A 39 -1.30 7.58 1.20
N ILE A 40 -0.25 7.23 0.44
CA ILE A 40 -0.40 6.51 -0.83
C ILE A 40 -1.04 5.14 -0.60
N LEU A 41 -0.59 4.41 0.43
CA LEU A 41 -1.15 3.12 0.83
C LEU A 41 -2.60 3.23 1.29
N LEU A 42 -2.99 4.31 1.98
CA LEU A 42 -4.38 4.54 2.40
C LEU A 42 -5.30 4.84 1.22
N ILE A 43 -4.88 5.70 0.29
CA ILE A 43 -5.63 5.98 -0.95
C ILE A 43 -5.82 4.68 -1.72
N TYR A 44 -4.74 3.91 -1.85
CA TYR A 44 -4.73 2.63 -2.53
C TYR A 44 -5.65 1.59 -1.86
N THR A 45 -5.64 1.50 -0.53
CA THR A 45 -6.51 0.59 0.24
C THR A 45 -7.98 1.00 0.16
N SER A 46 -8.26 2.31 0.14
CA SER A 46 -9.62 2.83 -0.02
C SER A 46 -10.18 2.48 -1.39
N TRP A 47 -9.36 2.60 -2.45
CA TRP A 47 -9.71 2.20 -3.80
C TRP A 47 -9.89 0.67 -3.92
N PHE A 48 -9.06 -0.11 -3.23
CA PHE A 48 -9.25 -1.55 -3.12
C PHE A 48 -10.60 -1.89 -2.47
N LEU A 49 -10.93 -1.30 -1.32
CA LEU A 49 -12.20 -1.55 -0.64
C LEU A 49 -13.39 -1.20 -1.53
N TYR A 50 -13.29 -0.10 -2.29
CA TYR A 50 -14.29 0.27 -3.28
C TYR A 50 -14.49 -0.83 -4.34
N MET A 51 -13.42 -1.31 -4.97
CA MET A 51 -13.55 -2.39 -5.95
C MET A 51 -14.04 -3.69 -5.31
N PHE A 52 -13.62 -3.98 -4.06
CA PHE A 52 -14.01 -5.16 -3.29
C PHE A 52 -15.51 -5.25 -3.01
N LEU A 53 -16.18 -4.11 -2.89
CA LEU A 53 -17.63 -4.06 -2.68
C LEU A 53 -18.43 -4.44 -3.94
N ASP A 54 -17.81 -4.46 -5.12
CA ASP A 54 -18.45 -4.95 -6.35
C ASP A 54 -18.28 -6.46 -6.49
N VAL A 55 -19.39 -7.19 -6.32
CA VAL A 55 -19.45 -8.65 -6.40
C VAL A 55 -19.03 -9.18 -7.78
N ASN A 56 -19.22 -8.39 -8.84
CA ASN A 56 -18.87 -8.81 -10.20
C ASN A 56 -17.35 -8.91 -10.40
N ASN A 57 -16.59 -8.05 -9.72
CA ASN A 57 -15.12 -7.99 -9.82
C ASN A 57 -14.40 -9.22 -9.25
N PHE A 58 -15.08 -10.05 -8.44
CA PHE A 58 -14.51 -11.22 -7.76
C PHE A 58 -15.18 -12.53 -8.09
N SER A 59 -16.26 -12.50 -8.87
CA SER A 59 -16.98 -13.70 -9.33
C SER A 59 -16.07 -14.72 -10.07
N GLY A 60 -14.94 -14.27 -10.62
CA GLY A 60 -13.95 -15.11 -11.32
C GLY A 60 -12.79 -15.67 -10.47
N GLY A 61 -12.73 -15.39 -9.16
CA GLY A 61 -11.74 -15.95 -8.21
C GLY A 61 -10.25 -15.54 -8.41
N GLY A 62 -9.83 -15.19 -9.62
CA GLY A 62 -8.44 -14.90 -9.96
C GLY A 62 -7.92 -13.51 -9.55
N SER A 63 -8.81 -12.58 -9.18
CA SER A 63 -8.49 -11.20 -8.79
C SER A 63 -8.23 -11.04 -7.28
N LEU A 64 -8.70 -11.97 -6.44
CA LEU A 64 -8.63 -11.88 -4.98
C LEU A 64 -7.19 -11.85 -4.43
N PRO A 65 -6.26 -12.73 -4.86
CA PRO A 65 -4.88 -12.72 -4.33
C PRO A 65 -4.13 -11.46 -4.74
N MET A 66 -4.36 -11.00 -5.97
CA MET A 66 -3.74 -9.80 -6.55
C MET A 66 -4.10 -8.53 -5.77
N LEU A 67 -5.25 -8.55 -5.11
CA LEU A 67 -5.78 -7.43 -4.34
C LEU A 67 -5.57 -7.57 -2.82
N LEU A 68 -5.20 -8.76 -2.32
CA LEU A 68 -4.78 -8.97 -0.92
C LEU A 68 -3.31 -8.55 -0.66
N TYR A 69 -2.43 -8.64 -1.65
CA TYR A 69 -1.06 -8.10 -1.58
C TYR A 69 -0.99 -6.64 -1.10
N PRO A 70 -1.83 -5.71 -1.60
CA PRO A 70 -2.00 -4.35 -1.08
C PRO A 70 -2.15 -4.25 0.44
N LEU A 71 -3.11 -5.01 1.00
CA LEU A 71 -3.44 -5.03 2.42
C LEU A 71 -2.27 -5.57 3.23
N PHE A 72 -1.63 -6.63 2.72
CA PHE A 72 -0.43 -7.17 3.33
C PHE A 72 0.70 -6.13 3.39
N VAL A 73 0.94 -5.42 2.29
CA VAL A 73 1.96 -4.35 2.24
C VAL A 73 1.62 -3.22 3.21
N LEU A 74 0.34 -2.81 3.32
CA LEU A 74 -0.11 -1.82 4.31
C LEU A 74 0.20 -2.26 5.75
N PHE A 75 -0.15 -3.50 6.11
CA PHE A 75 0.10 -4.03 7.45
C PHE A 75 1.59 -4.12 7.76
N VAL A 76 2.41 -4.58 6.81
CA VAL A 76 3.87 -4.59 6.95
C VAL A 76 4.41 -3.17 7.14
N HIS A 77 3.92 -2.20 6.37
CA HIS A 77 4.34 -0.81 6.48
C HIS A 77 3.98 -0.22 7.85
N LEU A 78 2.76 -0.46 8.34
CA LEU A 78 2.31 -0.04 9.67
C LEU A 78 3.12 -0.69 10.79
N ALA A 79 3.42 -1.98 10.68
CA ALA A 79 4.20 -2.71 11.68
C ALA A 79 5.63 -2.16 11.79
N ILE A 80 6.30 -1.92 10.66
CA ILE A 80 7.66 -1.38 10.66
C ILE A 80 7.65 0.08 11.17
N TYR A 81 6.68 0.90 10.77
CA TYR A 81 6.54 2.26 11.32
C TYR A 81 6.35 2.26 12.83
N GLY A 82 5.41 1.44 13.32
CA GLY A 82 5.13 1.28 14.73
C GLY A 82 6.37 0.87 15.52
N LEU A 83 7.13 -0.12 15.02
CA LEU A 83 8.40 -0.53 15.62
C LEU A 83 9.43 0.60 15.67
N PHE A 84 9.55 1.40 14.60
CA PHE A 84 10.46 2.56 14.57
C PHE A 84 10.10 3.62 15.61
N GLU A 85 8.82 4.01 15.70
CA GLU A 85 8.33 4.96 16.70
C GLU A 85 8.56 4.43 18.12
N LEU A 86 8.29 3.14 18.36
CA LEU A 86 8.47 2.49 19.66
C LEU A 86 9.94 2.52 20.08
N ILE A 87 10.85 2.08 19.21
CA ILE A 87 12.31 2.11 19.46
C ILE A 87 12.78 3.53 19.75
N PHE A 88 12.35 4.53 18.96
CA PHE A 88 12.75 5.92 19.18
C PHE A 88 12.20 6.50 20.47
N TYR A 89 10.97 6.15 20.84
CA TYR A 89 10.34 6.57 22.09
C TYR A 89 11.12 6.04 23.31
N PHE A 90 11.50 4.75 23.29
CA PHE A 90 12.32 4.17 24.35
C PHE A 90 13.75 4.71 24.40
N LYS A 91 14.33 5.12 23.27
CA LYS A 91 15.68 5.71 23.22
C LYS A 91 15.74 7.15 23.75
N LYS A 92 14.60 7.84 23.81
CA LYS A 92 14.49 9.23 24.29
C LYS A 92 14.19 9.33 25.79
N LYS A 93 13.90 8.20 26.43
CA LYS A 93 13.69 8.05 27.86
C LYS A 93 14.98 7.56 28.51
#